data_AF-A0AAT9W1I3-F1
#
_entry.id   AF-A0AAT9W1I3-F1
#
_cell.length_a   1.000
_cell.length_b   1.000
_cell.length_c   1.000
_cell.angle_alpha   90.00
_cell.angle_beta   90.00
_cell.angle_gamma   90.00
#
_symmetry.space_group_name_H-M   'P 1'
#
loop_
_entity.id
_entity.type
_entity.pdbx_description
1 polymer ?
#
loop_
_entity_poly.entity_id
_entity_poly.type
_entity_poly.pdbx_seq_one_letter_code
_entity_poly.pdbx_strand_id
1 'polypeptide(L)'
;MLCPCLPRSLLLAADASRGLEKVTRQECCRILFDEFRHLSNPFTIYSPYRHLIRNQGITLMFSKRKMVFYALFLLGCMLGGYFLWLTLRPVEIVEIHQRRNFSDVLVNNFPLTDKAKINWWLKNKDRLKKEYGIPKPASYGNFTITFWLFGEGYKEEGKYDRLCFDDMKTKRNCIEKEAVFSVDWSKNLGLVFTVDDGAYQMTKNGDVVKLNK
;
A
#
# COMPACT_ATOMS: atom_id res chain seq x y z
N MET A 1 50.68 45.10 18.01
CA MET A 1 49.42 45.72 17.57
C MET A 1 48.28 44.82 17.99
N LEU A 2 47.47 45.28 18.95
CA LEU A 2 46.36 44.55 19.55
C LEU A 2 45.15 44.54 18.59
N CYS A 3 44.51 43.39 18.40
CA CYS A 3 43.26 43.26 17.64
C CYS A 3 42.08 43.76 18.50
N PRO A 4 41.22 44.68 18.04
CA PRO A 4 40.28 45.38 18.91
C PRO A 4 38.90 44.70 19.13
N CYS A 5 38.76 43.39 18.89
CA CYS A 5 37.43 42.75 18.89
C CYS A 5 37.34 41.45 19.71
N LEU A 6 37.99 41.36 20.87
CA LEU A 6 37.80 40.20 21.78
C LEU A 6 36.80 40.53 22.91
N PRO A 7 35.81 39.66 23.18
CA PRO A 7 34.95 39.80 24.35
C PRO A 7 35.76 39.78 25.65
N ARG A 8 35.35 40.61 26.61
CA ARG A 8 36.07 40.86 27.88
C ARG A 8 36.29 39.59 28.74
N SER A 9 35.53 38.52 28.51
CA SER A 9 35.67 37.23 29.21
C SER A 9 36.89 36.41 28.79
N LEU A 10 37.42 36.62 27.58
CA LEU A 10 38.61 35.90 27.08
C LEU A 10 39.93 36.61 27.41
N LEU A 11 39.88 37.89 27.78
CA LEU A 11 41.05 38.64 28.26
C LEU A 11 41.62 38.05 29.56
N LEU A 12 40.76 37.50 30.43
CA LEU A 12 41.19 36.92 31.71
C LEU A 12 41.82 35.53 31.56
N ALA A 13 41.57 34.81 30.46
CA ALA A 13 42.21 33.52 30.20
C ALA A 13 43.61 33.65 29.58
N ALA A 14 43.91 34.79 28.95
CA ALA A 14 45.19 35.04 28.30
C ALA A 14 46.32 35.39 29.27
N ASP A 15 46.01 35.83 30.49
CA ASP A 15 47.01 36.21 31.51
C ASP A 15 47.51 35.04 32.36
N ALA A 16 46.99 33.82 32.15
CA ALA A 16 47.29 32.66 32.99
C ALA A 16 47.84 31.47 32.21
N SER A 17 48.85 31.65 31.35
CA SER A 17 49.75 30.55 30.94
C SER A 17 51.08 31.08 30.40
N ARG A 18 52.15 30.61 31.05
CA ARG A 18 53.55 30.79 30.66
C ARG A 18 53.81 30.21 29.26
N GLY A 19 54.70 30.84 28.50
CA GLY A 19 55.32 30.24 27.31
C GLY A 19 55.06 31.04 26.04
N LEU A 20 56.04 31.85 25.64
CA LEU A 20 55.98 32.77 24.51
C LEU A 20 56.16 32.01 23.19
N GLU A 21 55.15 31.28 22.72
CA GLU A 21 55.11 30.82 21.33
C GLU A 21 54.19 31.75 20.54
N LYS A 22 54.78 32.45 19.56
CA LYS A 22 54.06 33.41 18.72
C LYS A 22 53.10 32.65 17.81
N VAL A 23 51.86 32.49 18.25
CA VAL A 23 50.78 31.96 17.43
C VAL A 23 50.70 32.78 16.14
N THR A 24 50.87 32.11 15.01
CA THR A 24 50.84 32.77 13.71
C THR A 24 49.40 33.19 13.36
N ARG A 25 49.25 34.19 12.50
CA ARG A 25 47.92 34.65 12.05
C ARG A 25 47.11 33.51 11.42
N GLN A 26 47.78 32.53 10.82
CA GLN A 26 47.15 31.35 10.22
C GLN A 26 46.64 30.37 11.29
N GLU A 27 47.40 30.10 12.35
CA GLU A 27 46.92 29.27 13.47
C GLU A 27 45.74 29.91 14.19
N CYS A 28 45.79 31.23 14.42
CA CYS A 28 44.70 31.94 15.06
C CYS A 28 43.40 31.84 14.23
N CYS A 29 43.49 31.95 12.89
CA CYS A 29 42.34 31.70 12.02
C CYS A 29 41.85 30.26 12.12
N ARG A 30 42.76 29.27 12.17
CA ARG A 30 42.39 27.85 12.23
C ARG A 30 41.62 27.52 13.52
N ILE A 31 42.09 28.02 14.66
CA ILE A 31 41.46 27.85 15.98
C ILE A 31 40.09 28.51 16.01
N LEU A 32 40.01 29.75 15.53
CA LEU A 32 38.75 30.50 15.49
C LEU A 32 37.72 29.82 14.56
N PHE A 33 38.15 29.27 13.42
CA PHE A 33 37.27 28.49 12.55
C PHE A 33 36.76 27.19 13.19
N ASP A 34 37.54 26.53 14.05
CA ASP A 34 37.16 25.27 14.67
C ASP A 34 36.14 25.48 15.80
N GLU A 35 36.29 26.53 16.61
CA GLU A 35 35.31 26.89 17.63
C GLU A 35 33.95 27.30 17.02
N PHE A 36 33.98 28.08 15.94
CA PHE A 36 32.74 28.54 15.28
C PHE A 36 32.13 27.51 14.32
N ARG A 37 32.77 26.34 14.12
CA ARG A 37 32.32 25.32 13.16
C ARG A 37 30.91 24.79 13.47
N HIS A 38 30.61 24.59 14.76
CA HIS A 38 29.29 24.13 15.21
C HIS A 38 28.21 25.21 15.16
N LEU A 39 28.60 26.50 15.13
CA LEU A 39 27.69 27.64 15.00
C LEU A 39 27.45 28.06 13.55
N SER A 40 28.08 27.40 12.58
CA SER A 40 27.92 27.72 11.15
C SER A 40 26.48 27.49 10.64
N ASN A 41 25.72 26.59 11.24
CA ASN A 41 24.36 26.27 10.78
C ASN A 41 23.36 27.43 11.03
N PRO A 42 23.32 28.09 12.22
CA PRO A 42 22.45 29.25 12.44
C PRO A 42 22.86 30.54 11.69
N PHE A 43 24.16 30.78 11.46
CA PHE A 43 24.62 32.03 10.83
C PHE A 43 24.26 32.16 9.35
N THR A 44 23.92 31.07 8.67
CA THR A 44 23.41 31.11 7.28
C THR A 44 22.03 31.78 7.17
N ILE A 45 21.27 31.85 8.26
CA ILE A 45 19.91 32.38 8.24
C ILE A 45 19.90 33.90 8.44
N TYR A 46 20.83 34.46 9.23
CA TYR A 46 20.80 35.86 9.68
C TYR A 46 22.05 36.72 9.32
N SER A 47 22.97 36.24 8.48
CA SER A 47 24.14 37.05 8.07
C SER A 47 23.78 38.17 7.08
N PRO A 48 24.33 39.41 7.23
CA PRO A 48 24.10 40.52 6.31
C PRO A 48 24.66 40.26 4.90
N TYR A 49 25.52 39.25 4.76
CA TYR A 49 26.10 38.78 3.50
C TYR A 49 25.28 37.66 2.83
N ARG A 50 24.04 37.40 3.26
CA ARG A 50 23.09 36.44 2.63
C ARG A 50 22.96 36.63 1.11
N HIS A 51 23.11 37.86 0.64
CA HIS A 51 23.08 38.21 -0.77
C HIS A 51 24.35 37.81 -1.54
N LEU A 52 25.52 37.75 -0.89
CA LEU A 52 26.80 37.34 -1.48
C LEU A 52 27.02 35.82 -1.45
N ILE A 53 26.52 35.13 -0.41
CA ILE A 53 26.57 33.66 -0.30
C ILE A 53 25.57 32.98 -1.24
N ARG A 54 24.71 33.77 -1.92
CA ARG A 54 23.78 33.30 -2.95
C ARG A 54 24.45 32.93 -4.28
N ASN A 55 25.76 32.69 -4.32
CA ASN A 55 26.41 32.21 -5.53
C ASN A 55 26.54 30.67 -5.53
N GLN A 56 25.44 30.06 -5.97
CA GLN A 56 25.31 28.85 -6.79
C GLN A 56 25.65 27.44 -6.26
N GLY A 57 26.32 27.24 -5.12
CA GLY A 57 26.64 25.87 -4.66
C GLY A 57 25.58 25.19 -3.75
N ILE A 58 25.32 25.80 -2.60
CA ILE A 58 24.63 25.15 -1.48
C ILE A 58 23.10 25.22 -1.63
N THR A 59 22.57 26.32 -2.16
CA THR A 59 21.13 26.50 -2.41
C THR A 59 20.59 25.53 -3.47
N LEU A 60 21.39 25.22 -4.49
CA LEU A 60 21.05 24.19 -5.48
C LEU A 60 20.99 22.80 -4.84
N MET A 61 21.92 22.47 -3.93
CA MET A 61 21.95 21.17 -3.27
C MET A 61 20.74 20.94 -2.35
N PHE A 62 20.34 21.95 -1.57
CA PHE A 62 19.12 21.88 -0.75
C PHE A 62 17.83 21.96 -1.58
N SER A 63 17.81 22.72 -2.68
CA SER A 63 16.66 22.82 -3.59
C SER A 63 16.42 21.51 -4.35
N LYS A 64 17.48 20.90 -4.92
CA LYS A 64 17.41 19.58 -5.57
C LYS A 64 16.93 18.49 -4.60
N ARG A 65 17.43 18.48 -3.35
CA ARG A 65 16.99 17.52 -2.33
C ARG A 65 15.52 17.70 -1.95
N LYS A 66 15.04 18.94 -1.80
CA LYS A 66 13.61 19.23 -1.55
C LYS A 66 12.72 18.83 -2.73
N MET A 67 13.14 19.07 -3.96
CA MET A 67 12.41 18.65 -5.17
C MET A 67 12.28 17.12 -5.26
N VAL A 68 13.33 16.38 -4.92
CA VAL A 68 13.26 14.91 -4.83
C VAL A 68 12.27 14.47 -3.76
N PHE A 69 12.27 15.10 -2.57
CA PHE A 69 11.27 14.81 -1.54
C PHE A 69 9.83 15.10 -2.00
N TYR A 70 9.58 16.23 -2.65
CA TYR A 70 8.26 16.54 -3.19
C TYR A 70 7.83 15.56 -4.29
N ALA A 71 8.76 15.16 -5.17
CA ALA A 71 8.48 14.16 -6.20
C ALA A 71 8.13 12.80 -5.59
N LEU A 72 8.88 12.34 -4.59
CA LEU A 72 8.59 11.10 -3.87
C LEU A 72 7.27 11.17 -3.10
N PHE A 73 6.98 12.31 -2.47
CA PHE A 73 5.72 12.53 -1.77
C PHE A 73 4.53 12.48 -2.74
N LEU A 74 4.60 13.19 -3.87
CA LEU A 74 3.56 13.16 -4.89
C LEU A 74 3.34 11.75 -5.47
N LEU A 75 4.43 11.03 -5.76
CA LEU A 75 4.35 9.63 -6.18
C LEU A 75 3.69 8.76 -5.11
N GLY A 76 4.05 8.94 -3.84
CA GLY A 76 3.42 8.27 -2.71
C GLY A 76 1.92 8.57 -2.60
N CYS A 77 1.50 9.82 -2.80
CA CYS A 77 0.09 10.20 -2.83
C CYS A 77 -0.66 9.56 -4.00
N MET A 78 -0.06 9.50 -5.19
CA MET A 78 -0.66 8.84 -6.34
C MET A 78 -0.83 7.33 -6.09
N LEU A 79 0.21 6.66 -5.60
CA LEU A 79 0.17 5.23 -5.26
C LEU A 79 -0.83 4.93 -4.14
N GLY A 80 -0.84 5.75 -3.09
CA GLY A 80 -1.78 5.62 -1.98
C GLY A 80 -3.22 5.88 -2.41
N GLY A 81 -3.46 6.89 -3.23
CA GLY A 81 -4.78 7.17 -3.81
C GLY A 81 -5.29 6.05 -4.70
N TYR A 82 -4.41 5.47 -5.54
CA TYR A 82 -4.74 4.32 -6.37
C TYR A 82 -5.07 3.08 -5.54
N PHE A 83 -4.26 2.78 -4.51
CA PHE A 83 -4.52 1.67 -3.60
C PHE A 83 -5.84 1.86 -2.84
N LEU A 84 -6.12 3.07 -2.38
CA LEU A 84 -7.39 3.41 -1.73
C LEU A 84 -8.57 3.22 -2.69
N TRP A 85 -8.46 3.68 -3.94
CA TRP A 85 -9.47 3.45 -4.96
C TRP A 85 -9.71 1.96 -5.24
N LEU A 86 -8.64 1.15 -5.34
CA LEU A 86 -8.73 -0.30 -5.52
C LEU A 86 -9.45 -1.01 -4.37
N THR A 87 -9.35 -0.49 -3.14
CA THR A 87 -10.00 -1.10 -1.97
C THR A 87 -11.44 -0.64 -1.76
N LEU A 88 -11.80 0.54 -2.27
CA LEU A 88 -13.15 1.12 -2.14
C LEU A 88 -14.09 0.81 -3.30
N ARG A 89 -13.57 0.36 -4.45
CA ARG A 89 -14.42 0.00 -5.60
C ARG A 89 -15.43 -1.09 -5.22
N PRO A 90 -16.72 -0.93 -5.56
CA PRO A 90 -17.72 -1.93 -5.27
C PRO A 90 -17.51 -3.15 -6.16
N VAL A 91 -17.78 -4.34 -5.61
CA VAL A 91 -17.84 -5.58 -6.38
C VAL A 91 -19.06 -5.51 -7.29
N GLU A 92 -18.82 -5.72 -8.57
CA GLU A 92 -19.85 -5.79 -9.60
C GLU A 92 -20.12 -7.27 -9.90
N ILE A 93 -21.40 -7.65 -9.87
CA ILE A 93 -21.85 -8.98 -10.27
C ILE A 93 -22.39 -8.82 -11.68
N VAL A 94 -21.72 -9.46 -12.64
CA VAL A 94 -22.04 -9.35 -14.06
C VAL A 94 -23.18 -10.30 -14.41
N GLU A 95 -23.01 -11.58 -14.07
CA GLU A 95 -23.99 -12.63 -14.38
C GLU A 95 -23.86 -13.79 -13.39
N ILE A 96 -24.91 -14.60 -13.26
CA ILE A 96 -24.93 -15.78 -12.39
C ILE A 96 -25.48 -16.95 -13.18
N HIS A 97 -24.66 -17.98 -13.37
CA HIS A 97 -25.08 -19.25 -13.95
C HIS A 97 -25.32 -20.26 -12.84
N GLN A 98 -26.46 -20.95 -12.88
CA GLN A 98 -26.84 -21.91 -11.85
C GLN A 98 -27.01 -23.30 -12.44
N ARG A 99 -26.35 -24.29 -11.84
CA ARG A 99 -26.51 -25.70 -12.21
C ARG A 99 -26.71 -26.55 -10.97
N ARG A 100 -27.90 -27.12 -10.81
CA ARG A 100 -28.28 -27.93 -9.62
C ARG A 100 -28.09 -27.12 -8.33
N ASN A 101 -27.07 -27.46 -7.55
CA ASN A 101 -26.69 -26.82 -6.29
C ASN A 101 -25.38 -25.99 -6.39
N PHE A 102 -24.89 -25.79 -7.61
CA PHE A 102 -23.76 -24.94 -7.95
C PHE A 102 -24.25 -23.59 -8.47
N SER A 103 -23.54 -22.53 -8.12
CA SER A 103 -23.76 -21.18 -8.63
C SER A 103 -22.43 -20.56 -9.01
N ASP A 104 -22.24 -20.31 -10.30
CA ASP A 104 -21.07 -19.63 -10.86
C ASP A 104 -21.39 -18.15 -10.99
N VAL A 105 -20.71 -17.32 -10.22
CA VAL A 105 -20.96 -15.87 -10.13
C VAL A 105 -19.83 -15.15 -10.84
N LEU A 106 -20.16 -14.47 -11.93
CA LEU A 106 -19.19 -13.69 -12.70
C LEU A 106 -19.05 -12.31 -12.07
N VAL A 107 -17.83 -11.94 -11.72
CA VAL A 107 -17.56 -10.70 -10.98
C VAL A 107 -16.47 -9.86 -11.61
N ASN A 108 -16.63 -8.55 -11.47
CA ASN A 108 -15.57 -7.56 -11.63
C ASN A 108 -15.27 -6.94 -10.27
N ASN A 109 -14.09 -6.33 -10.14
CA ASN A 109 -13.73 -5.55 -8.97
C ASN A 109 -13.72 -6.37 -7.66
N PHE A 110 -13.48 -7.69 -7.74
CA PHE A 110 -13.54 -8.56 -6.56
C PHE A 110 -12.43 -8.22 -5.54
N PRO A 111 -12.66 -8.41 -4.22
CA PRO A 111 -11.68 -8.01 -3.21
C PRO A 111 -10.36 -8.77 -3.37
N LEU A 112 -9.24 -8.05 -3.23
CA LEU A 112 -7.91 -8.60 -3.48
C LEU A 112 -7.42 -9.56 -2.40
N THR A 113 -7.77 -9.31 -1.13
CA THR A 113 -7.27 -10.11 -0.01
C THR A 113 -8.31 -11.13 0.47
N ASP A 114 -7.86 -12.29 0.90
CA ASP A 114 -8.73 -13.38 1.39
C ASP A 114 -9.69 -12.93 2.49
N LYS A 115 -9.19 -12.14 3.45
CA LYS A 115 -10.01 -11.54 4.50
C LYS A 115 -11.11 -10.65 3.92
N ALA A 116 -10.80 -9.85 2.91
CA ALA A 116 -11.78 -8.98 2.27
C ALA A 116 -12.81 -9.77 1.45
N LYS A 117 -12.40 -10.85 0.76
CA LYS A 117 -13.29 -11.77 0.04
C LYS A 117 -14.33 -12.40 0.99
N ILE A 118 -13.86 -12.96 2.12
CA ILE A 118 -14.72 -13.58 3.14
C ILE A 118 -15.65 -12.54 3.77
N ASN A 119 -15.13 -11.37 4.18
CA ASN A 119 -15.95 -10.31 4.76
C ASN A 119 -17.01 -9.80 3.79
N TRP A 120 -16.67 -9.67 2.51
CA TRP A 120 -17.61 -9.26 1.48
C TRP A 120 -18.77 -10.26 1.38
N TRP A 121 -18.48 -11.56 1.36
CA TRP A 121 -19.52 -12.59 1.38
C TRP A 121 -20.41 -12.48 2.62
N LEU A 122 -19.82 -12.41 3.82
CA LEU A 122 -20.57 -12.33 5.07
C LEU A 122 -21.50 -11.12 5.11
N LYS A 123 -21.08 -9.98 4.54
CA LYS A 123 -21.88 -8.76 4.42
C LYS A 123 -22.99 -8.85 3.37
N ASN A 124 -22.78 -9.59 2.27
CA ASN A 124 -23.67 -9.57 1.12
C ASN A 124 -24.57 -10.82 0.97
N LYS A 125 -24.31 -11.91 1.69
CA LYS A 125 -25.05 -13.19 1.54
C LYS A 125 -26.57 -13.05 1.55
N ASP A 126 -27.13 -12.18 2.39
CA ASP A 126 -28.58 -12.00 2.49
C ASP A 126 -29.14 -11.24 1.29
N ARG A 127 -28.39 -10.24 0.81
CA ARG A 127 -28.69 -9.53 -0.44
C ARG A 127 -28.63 -10.48 -1.63
N LEU A 128 -27.59 -11.31 -1.71
CA LEU A 128 -27.40 -12.29 -2.79
C LEU A 128 -28.55 -13.29 -2.83
N LYS A 129 -29.01 -13.75 -1.66
CA LYS A 129 -30.18 -14.63 -1.56
C LYS A 129 -31.46 -13.96 -2.02
N LYS A 130 -31.68 -12.70 -1.63
CA LYS A 130 -32.89 -11.95 -1.96
C LYS A 130 -32.96 -11.58 -3.45
N GLU A 131 -31.85 -11.09 -4.01
CA GLU A 131 -31.82 -10.54 -5.37
C GLU A 131 -31.60 -11.63 -6.44
N TYR A 132 -30.78 -12.63 -6.14
CA TYR A 132 -30.35 -13.63 -7.14
C TYR A 132 -30.70 -15.07 -6.76
N GLY A 133 -31.29 -15.30 -5.58
CA GLY A 133 -31.68 -16.65 -5.14
C GLY A 133 -30.49 -17.57 -4.85
N ILE A 134 -29.30 -17.04 -4.54
CA ILE A 134 -28.12 -17.85 -4.16
C ILE A 134 -27.81 -17.72 -2.65
N PRO A 135 -27.36 -18.79 -1.98
CA PRO A 135 -27.11 -20.13 -2.51
C PRO A 135 -28.40 -20.85 -2.90
N LYS A 136 -28.27 -21.88 -3.74
CA LYS A 136 -29.32 -22.81 -4.12
C LYS A 136 -29.02 -24.21 -3.56
N PRO A 137 -29.33 -24.50 -2.29
CA PRO A 137 -29.04 -25.79 -1.68
C PRO A 137 -29.70 -26.96 -2.42
N ALA A 138 -28.99 -28.08 -2.51
CA ALA A 138 -29.60 -29.35 -2.88
C ALA A 138 -30.63 -29.79 -1.81
N SER A 139 -31.42 -30.82 -2.10
CA SER A 139 -32.37 -31.41 -1.14
C SER A 139 -31.70 -31.87 0.17
N TYR A 140 -30.44 -32.32 0.10
CA TYR A 140 -29.63 -32.70 1.26
C TYR A 140 -28.88 -31.52 1.90
N GLY A 141 -29.10 -30.29 1.43
CA GLY A 141 -28.63 -29.03 2.02
C GLY A 141 -27.32 -28.47 1.46
N ASN A 142 -26.53 -29.27 0.73
CA ASN A 142 -25.23 -28.79 0.24
C ASN A 142 -25.40 -27.76 -0.88
N PHE A 143 -24.51 -26.77 -0.91
CA PHE A 143 -24.36 -25.84 -2.02
C PHE A 143 -22.89 -25.49 -2.23
N THR A 144 -22.58 -25.05 -3.45
CA THR A 144 -21.29 -24.47 -3.81
C THR A 144 -21.56 -23.20 -4.61
N ILE A 145 -20.89 -22.12 -4.22
CA ILE A 145 -20.86 -20.88 -4.99
C ILE A 145 -19.41 -20.63 -5.36
N THR A 146 -19.12 -20.45 -6.65
CA THR A 146 -17.78 -20.08 -7.11
C THR A 146 -17.84 -18.73 -7.80
N PHE A 147 -16.94 -17.83 -7.40
CA PHE A 147 -16.79 -16.52 -7.99
C PHE A 147 -15.64 -16.56 -9.00
N TRP A 148 -15.95 -16.17 -10.23
CA TRP A 148 -15.04 -16.18 -11.37
C TRP A 148 -14.80 -14.75 -11.84
N LEU A 149 -13.55 -14.38 -12.10
CA LEU A 149 -13.26 -13.09 -12.73
C LEU A 149 -13.83 -13.09 -14.14
N PHE A 150 -14.66 -12.09 -14.45
CA PHE A 150 -15.24 -11.97 -15.78
C PHE A 150 -14.21 -11.53 -16.83
N GLY A 151 -13.26 -10.68 -16.42
CA GLY A 151 -12.12 -10.29 -17.24
C GLY A 151 -12.52 -9.63 -18.56
N GLU A 152 -12.08 -10.22 -19.68
CA GLU A 152 -12.38 -9.75 -21.04
C GLU A 152 -13.79 -10.12 -21.53
N GLY A 153 -14.59 -10.79 -20.68
CA GLY A 153 -15.95 -11.22 -20.95
C GLY A 153 -16.05 -12.52 -21.73
N TYR A 154 -17.25 -12.78 -22.28
CA TYR A 154 -17.54 -14.04 -22.96
C TYR A 154 -16.73 -14.24 -24.25
N LYS A 155 -16.23 -15.46 -24.43
CA LYS A 155 -15.43 -15.93 -25.55
C LYS A 155 -16.05 -17.21 -26.10
N GLU A 156 -15.71 -17.53 -27.34
CA GLU A 156 -16.07 -18.83 -27.92
C GLU A 156 -15.33 -19.96 -27.21
N GLU A 157 -15.83 -21.18 -27.32
CA GLU A 157 -15.07 -22.35 -26.91
C GLU A 157 -13.72 -22.37 -27.63
N GLY A 158 -12.64 -22.38 -26.86
CA GLY A 158 -11.27 -22.24 -27.36
C GLY A 158 -10.54 -23.58 -27.39
N LYS A 159 -9.25 -23.54 -27.74
CA LYS A 159 -8.36 -24.70 -27.58
C LYS A 159 -7.93 -24.95 -26.13
N TYR A 160 -8.07 -23.94 -25.27
CA TYR A 160 -7.71 -24.00 -23.85
C TYR A 160 -8.94 -24.29 -22.99
N ASP A 161 -8.72 -24.84 -21.79
CA ASP A 161 -9.77 -25.15 -20.82
C ASP A 161 -10.44 -23.86 -20.31
N ARG A 162 -11.57 -23.51 -20.93
CA ARG A 162 -12.43 -22.39 -20.56
C ARG A 162 -13.60 -22.89 -19.74
N LEU A 163 -14.14 -22.03 -18.87
CA LEU A 163 -15.39 -22.34 -18.20
C LEU A 163 -16.55 -21.94 -19.10
N CYS A 164 -17.31 -22.92 -19.59
CA CYS A 164 -18.46 -22.71 -20.47
C CYS A 164 -19.77 -22.98 -19.75
N PHE A 165 -20.80 -22.22 -20.12
CA PHE A 165 -22.12 -22.26 -19.49
C PHE A 165 -23.16 -22.87 -20.43
N ASP A 166 -23.73 -24.01 -20.00
CA ASP A 166 -24.66 -24.82 -20.80
C ASP A 166 -26.04 -24.14 -20.99
N ASP A 167 -26.40 -23.20 -20.11
CA ASP A 167 -27.65 -22.44 -20.17
C ASP A 167 -27.63 -21.36 -21.26
N MET A 168 -26.44 -20.97 -21.74
CA MET A 168 -26.27 -20.04 -22.85
C MET A 168 -26.24 -20.78 -24.18
N LYS A 169 -27.11 -20.38 -25.11
CA LYS A 169 -27.24 -21.01 -26.45
C LYS A 169 -26.26 -20.46 -27.50
N THR A 170 -25.48 -19.45 -27.16
CA THR A 170 -24.55 -18.78 -28.07
C THR A 170 -23.23 -19.52 -28.15
N LYS A 171 -22.48 -19.34 -29.25
CA LYS A 171 -21.11 -19.86 -29.34
C LYS A 171 -20.15 -19.19 -28.36
N ARG A 172 -20.41 -17.92 -28.03
CA ARG A 172 -19.68 -17.15 -27.02
C ARG A 172 -20.32 -17.34 -25.65
N ASN A 173 -20.16 -18.53 -25.08
CA ASN A 173 -20.73 -18.92 -23.79
C ASN A 173 -19.65 -19.31 -22.75
N CYS A 174 -18.38 -18.99 -23.01
CA CYS A 174 -17.28 -19.36 -22.14
C CYS A 174 -16.53 -18.15 -21.61
N ILE A 175 -15.86 -18.30 -20.47
CA ILE A 175 -14.93 -17.31 -19.89
C ILE A 175 -13.56 -17.94 -19.62
N GLU A 176 -12.55 -17.10 -19.38
CA GLU A 176 -11.29 -17.59 -18.83
C GLU A 176 -11.52 -18.18 -17.44
N LYS A 177 -10.90 -19.33 -17.15
CA LYS A 177 -11.18 -20.16 -15.98
C LYS A 177 -10.44 -19.67 -14.72
N GLU A 178 -10.73 -18.43 -14.31
CA GLU A 178 -10.07 -17.76 -13.18
C GLU A 178 -11.00 -17.69 -11.95
N ALA A 179 -11.04 -18.79 -11.17
CA ALA A 179 -11.74 -18.81 -9.88
C ALA A 179 -10.95 -18.02 -8.84
N VAL A 180 -11.61 -17.07 -8.16
CA VAL A 180 -10.97 -16.22 -7.14
C VAL A 180 -11.47 -16.47 -5.72
N PHE A 181 -12.64 -17.10 -5.59
CA PHE A 181 -13.24 -17.39 -4.30
C PHE A 181 -14.33 -18.46 -4.44
N SER A 182 -14.46 -19.35 -3.47
CA SER A 182 -15.61 -20.26 -3.38
C SER A 182 -16.17 -20.31 -1.97
N VAL A 183 -17.48 -20.51 -1.89
CA VAL A 183 -18.24 -20.70 -0.66
C VAL A 183 -19.00 -22.01 -0.76
N ASP A 184 -18.63 -22.95 0.10
CA ASP A 184 -19.19 -24.29 0.14
C ASP A 184 -19.90 -24.51 1.47
N TRP A 185 -21.04 -25.18 1.44
CA TRP A 185 -21.66 -25.67 2.66
C TRP A 185 -21.92 -27.17 2.56
N SER A 186 -21.56 -27.87 3.64
CA SER A 186 -21.94 -29.27 3.84
C SER A 186 -22.34 -29.53 5.28
N LYS A 187 -23.14 -30.58 5.51
CA LYS A 187 -23.51 -31.00 6.87
C LYS A 187 -22.32 -31.33 7.76
N ASN A 188 -21.25 -31.87 7.18
CA ASN A 188 -20.08 -32.36 7.93
C ASN A 188 -19.09 -31.24 8.25
N LEU A 189 -18.85 -30.32 7.31
CA LEU A 189 -17.86 -29.25 7.45
C LEU A 189 -18.48 -27.87 7.73
N GLY A 190 -19.79 -27.73 7.69
CA GLY A 190 -20.41 -26.40 7.75
C GLY A 190 -20.00 -25.54 6.55
N LEU A 191 -19.83 -24.24 6.79
CA LEU A 191 -19.48 -23.27 5.76
C LEU A 191 -17.96 -23.19 5.61
N VAL A 192 -17.48 -23.46 4.40
CA VAL A 192 -16.05 -23.42 4.03
C VAL A 192 -15.86 -22.35 2.96
N PHE A 193 -14.79 -21.59 3.10
CA PHE A 193 -14.35 -20.59 2.15
C PHE A 193 -13.05 -21.06 1.52
N THR A 194 -13.03 -21.20 0.20
CA THR A 194 -11.80 -21.52 -0.55
C THR A 194 -11.29 -20.26 -1.22
N VAL A 195 -10.02 -19.94 -0.98
CA VAL A 195 -9.29 -18.80 -1.51
C VAL A 195 -7.95 -19.29 -2.10
N ASP A 196 -7.17 -18.37 -2.67
CA ASP A 196 -5.91 -18.70 -3.34
C ASP A 196 -4.91 -19.38 -2.38
N ASP A 197 -4.81 -18.89 -1.13
CA ASP A 197 -3.84 -19.35 -0.13
C ASP A 197 -4.36 -20.47 0.81
N GLY A 198 -5.49 -21.10 0.45
CA GLY A 198 -6.03 -22.27 1.15
C GLY A 198 -7.53 -22.21 1.43
N ALA A 199 -7.95 -22.89 2.49
CA ALA A 199 -9.35 -22.97 2.88
C ALA A 199 -9.56 -22.53 4.34
N TYR A 200 -10.71 -21.92 4.61
CA TYR A 200 -11.10 -21.44 5.92
C TYR A 200 -12.48 -22.00 6.25
N GLN A 201 -12.70 -22.39 7.51
CA GLN A 201 -13.97 -22.90 7.98
C GLN A 201 -14.61 -21.91 8.95
N MET A 202 -15.91 -21.71 8.81
CA MET A 202 -16.71 -20.99 9.79
C MET A 202 -17.09 -21.92 10.94
N THR A 203 -16.72 -21.56 12.17
CA THR A 203 -17.12 -22.28 13.38
C THR A 203 -18.56 -21.98 13.74
N LYS A 204 -19.13 -22.77 14.66
CA LYS A 204 -20.49 -22.54 15.19
C LYS A 204 -20.63 -21.19 15.91
N ASN A 205 -19.52 -20.65 16.42
CA ASN A 205 -19.50 -19.38 17.13
C ASN A 205 -19.41 -18.18 16.18
N GLY A 206 -19.24 -18.41 14.87
CA GLY A 206 -19.06 -17.36 13.87
C GLY A 206 -17.61 -16.94 13.63
N ASP A 207 -16.64 -17.67 14.19
CA ASP A 207 -15.22 -17.43 13.94
C ASP A 207 -14.77 -18.09 12.64
N VAL A 208 -13.85 -17.45 11.91
CA VAL A 208 -13.27 -17.98 10.67
C VAL A 208 -11.87 -18.50 10.96
N VAL A 209 -11.67 -19.81 10.84
CA VAL A 209 -10.41 -20.49 11.17
C VAL A 209 -9.82 -21.12 9.92
N LYS A 210 -8.51 -20.97 9.71
CA LYS A 210 -7.81 -21.60 8.57
C LYS A 210 -7.79 -23.12 8.76
N LEU A 211 -8.16 -23.86 7.71
CA LEU A 211 -8.02 -25.31 7.68
C LEU A 211 -6.57 -25.67 7.38
N ASN A 212 -5.94 -26.38 8.32
CA ASN A 212 -4.65 -27.01 8.07
C ASN A 212 -4.89 -28.30 7.29
N LYS A 213 -4.35 -28.38 6.08
CA LYS A 213 -4.29 -29.63 5.30
C LYS A 213 -3.09 -30.45 5.73
#